data_AF-A0A1Q7PNI0-F1
#
_entry.id   AF-A0A1Q7PNI0-F1
#
_cell.length_a   1.000
_cell.length_b   1.000
_cell.length_c   1.000
_cell.angle_alpha   90.00
_cell.angle_beta   90.00
_cell.angle_gamma   90.00
#
_symmetry.space_group_name_H-M   'P 1'
#
loop_
_entity.id
_entity.type
_entity.pdbx_description
1 polymer ?
#
loop_
_entity_poly.entity_id
_entity_poly.type
_entity_poly.pdbx_seq_one_letter_code
_entity_poly.pdbx_strand_id
1 'polypeptide(L)'
;MPLPAFKDVADIPKEMQPAVAVITNLGSVSPLRAEVRKGAVVYVLTTDKPVYAPTDNLELHFTISNAGTADVKFEFANSQFFDFVIRNADGVDVAQWSLGRAFLPMKEPLTLAAGKSFDYVTQWRQLDQNDEPVLPGRYELIATQTTKQDPTTLTLALYRGVLPAYSDNTFRPKADLTRIDLAAVMVRAMGLGEVPSRPPAVSDAAEIPAALRGTVGVAIEKGLLPVLPDRSFRPAQAATRADVAWALDKVMDSLGRYDFSKGMLKDIRVGTPTLMVVEELNKAQRTFRVARANAVYRNNTVADLKDLQPGDALLFLKVGDVGDVAYIEATGK
;
A
#
# COMPACT_ATOMS: atom_id res chain seq x y z
N MET A 1 -19.68 -5.82 -4.99
CA MET A 1 -19.51 -4.42 -4.52
C MET A 1 -20.07 -3.48 -5.58
N PRO A 2 -20.84 -2.45 -5.20
CA PRO A 2 -21.18 -1.37 -6.13
C PRO A 2 -19.90 -0.63 -6.55
N LEU A 3 -19.85 -0.18 -7.80
CA LEU A 3 -18.78 0.70 -8.27
C LEU A 3 -18.89 2.07 -7.57
N PRO A 4 -17.76 2.78 -7.37
CA PRO A 4 -17.80 4.18 -6.99
C PRO A 4 -18.67 4.98 -7.98
N ALA A 5 -19.29 6.07 -7.51
CA ALA A 5 -20.16 6.94 -8.31
C ALA A 5 -19.37 7.82 -9.29
N PHE A 6 -18.58 7.18 -10.17
CA PHE A 6 -17.86 7.85 -11.24
C PHE A 6 -18.85 8.48 -12.22
N LYS A 7 -18.54 9.68 -12.72
CA LYS A 7 -19.38 10.37 -13.71
C LYS A 7 -19.56 9.56 -15.00
N ASP A 8 -18.60 8.69 -15.31
CA ASP A 8 -18.54 7.83 -16.49
C ASP A 8 -18.70 6.34 -16.13
N VAL A 9 -19.37 6.02 -15.01
CA VAL A 9 -19.62 4.62 -14.60
C VAL A 9 -20.36 3.81 -15.66
N ALA A 10 -21.21 4.47 -16.46
CA ALA A 10 -21.95 3.87 -17.56
C ALA A 10 -21.04 3.40 -18.72
N ASP A 11 -19.83 3.95 -18.84
CA ASP A 11 -18.86 3.58 -19.86
C ASP A 11 -18.02 2.35 -19.48
N ILE A 12 -18.15 1.85 -18.25
CA ILE A 12 -17.39 0.68 -17.76
C ILE A 12 -18.10 -0.61 -18.20
N PRO A 13 -17.48 -1.44 -19.07
CA PRO A 13 -18.07 -2.70 -19.54
C PRO A 13 -18.48 -3.61 -18.36
N LYS A 14 -19.67 -4.21 -18.42
CA LYS A 14 -20.28 -4.96 -17.31
C LYS A 14 -19.36 -6.06 -16.77
N GLU A 15 -18.68 -6.75 -17.66
CA GLU A 15 -17.70 -7.81 -17.39
C GLU A 15 -16.44 -7.31 -16.67
N MET A 16 -16.08 -6.03 -16.81
CA MET A 16 -14.92 -5.41 -16.17
C MET A 16 -15.26 -4.78 -14.82
N GLN A 17 -16.56 -4.53 -14.55
CA GLN A 17 -17.01 -3.89 -13.30
C GLN A 17 -16.52 -4.62 -12.04
N PRO A 18 -16.48 -5.96 -11.96
CA PRO A 18 -15.92 -6.64 -10.79
C PRO A 18 -14.44 -6.31 -10.56
N ALA A 19 -13.63 -6.27 -11.63
CA ALA A 19 -12.20 -5.95 -11.53
C ALA A 19 -11.98 -4.48 -11.15
N VAL A 20 -12.75 -3.56 -11.74
CA VAL A 20 -12.72 -2.13 -11.37
C VAL A 20 -13.14 -1.94 -9.92
N ALA A 21 -14.21 -2.62 -9.50
CA ALA A 21 -14.68 -2.60 -8.12
C ALA A 21 -13.71 -3.25 -7.14
N VAL A 22 -12.72 -4.03 -7.59
CA VAL A 22 -11.63 -4.53 -6.74
C VAL A 22 -10.51 -3.49 -6.66
N ILE A 23 -10.00 -2.98 -7.78
CA ILE A 23 -8.81 -2.10 -7.78
C ILE A 23 -9.11 -0.70 -7.20
N THR A 24 -10.32 -0.18 -7.38
CA THR A 24 -10.75 1.11 -6.80
C THR A 24 -11.00 1.05 -5.30
N ASN A 25 -10.97 -0.15 -4.73
CA ASN A 25 -11.48 -0.44 -3.40
C ASN A 25 -10.43 -1.19 -2.55
N LEU A 26 -9.48 -1.88 -3.17
CA LEU A 26 -8.27 -2.38 -2.51
C LEU A 26 -7.58 -1.25 -1.76
N GLY A 27 -7.29 -1.45 -0.47
CA GLY A 27 -6.45 -0.53 0.28
C GLY A 27 -5.04 -0.47 -0.30
N SER A 28 -4.42 0.69 -0.18
CA SER A 28 -2.97 0.84 -0.39
C SER A 28 -2.24 0.82 0.95
N VAL A 29 -0.96 0.44 0.95
CA VAL A 29 -0.09 0.60 2.12
C VAL A 29 -0.15 2.07 2.59
N SER A 30 -0.43 2.30 3.86
CA SER A 30 -0.55 3.63 4.46
C SER A 30 0.46 3.78 5.61
N PRO A 31 0.95 5.00 5.90
CA PRO A 31 1.82 5.22 7.06
C PRO A 31 1.12 4.74 8.33
N LEU A 32 1.77 3.81 9.04
CA LEU A 32 1.19 3.17 10.22
C LEU A 32 1.30 4.01 11.50
N ARG A 33 2.05 5.13 11.46
CA ARG A 33 2.45 5.84 12.68
C ARG A 33 2.72 7.32 12.44
N ALA A 34 2.10 8.17 13.26
CA ALA A 34 2.48 9.57 13.47
C ALA A 34 2.92 9.75 14.92
N GLU A 35 3.95 10.55 15.15
CA GLU A 35 4.45 10.86 16.50
C GLU A 35 4.74 12.35 16.63
N VAL A 36 4.34 12.93 17.77
CA VAL A 36 4.66 14.30 18.16
C VAL A 36 5.16 14.30 19.60
N ARG A 37 6.18 15.10 19.90
CA ARG A 37 6.70 15.30 21.26
C ARG A 37 6.50 16.74 21.70
N LYS A 38 5.90 16.92 22.87
CA LYS A 38 5.76 18.22 23.55
C LYS A 38 6.35 18.10 24.95
N GLY A 39 7.59 18.56 25.10
CA GLY A 39 8.35 18.38 26.33
C GLY A 39 8.50 16.89 26.70
N ALA A 40 8.00 16.52 27.88
CA ALA A 40 8.02 15.14 28.38
C ALA A 40 6.90 14.24 27.80
N VAL A 41 5.89 14.82 27.15
CA VAL A 41 4.74 14.06 26.64
C VAL A 41 4.97 13.65 25.19
N VAL A 42 4.78 12.36 24.92
CA VAL A 42 4.88 11.74 23.60
C VAL A 42 3.49 11.31 23.16
N TYR A 43 3.08 11.78 22.00
CA TYR A 43 1.81 11.45 21.38
C TYR A 43 2.07 10.54 20.19
N VAL A 44 1.30 9.47 20.08
CA VAL A 44 1.45 8.48 19.03
C VAL A 44 0.08 8.12 18.49
N LEU A 45 -0.11 8.24 17.18
CA LEU A 45 -1.29 7.75 16.47
C LEU A 45 -0.84 6.60 15.56
N THR A 46 -1.54 5.47 15.59
CA THR A 46 -1.26 4.30 14.74
C THR A 46 -2.51 3.65 14.18
N THR A 47 -2.34 2.90 13.10
CA THR A 47 -3.33 1.97 12.54
C THR A 47 -2.86 0.52 12.73
N ASP A 48 -3.78 -0.44 12.84
CA ASP A 48 -3.46 -1.86 13.11
C ASP A 48 -2.79 -2.58 11.94
N LYS A 49 -3.05 -2.16 10.70
CA LYS A 49 -2.48 -2.78 9.50
C LYS A 49 -2.20 -1.76 8.40
N PRO A 50 -1.27 -2.10 7.48
CA PRO A 50 -0.87 -1.17 6.43
C PRO A 50 -1.94 -1.02 5.34
N VAL A 51 -2.81 -2.02 5.17
CA VAL A 51 -3.75 -2.12 4.05
C VAL A 51 -5.13 -2.47 4.57
N TYR A 52 -6.16 -1.71 4.15
CA TYR A 52 -7.55 -1.96 4.48
C TYR A 52 -8.38 -2.22 3.21
N ALA A 53 -9.08 -3.34 3.15
CA ALA A 53 -10.16 -3.52 2.19
C ALA A 53 -11.32 -2.57 2.52
N PRO A 54 -12.26 -2.29 1.59
CA PRO A 54 -13.35 -1.32 1.77
C PRO A 54 -14.29 -1.60 2.93
N THR A 55 -14.39 -2.87 3.29
CA THR A 55 -15.26 -3.40 4.34
C THR A 55 -14.48 -3.75 5.61
N ASP A 56 -13.16 -3.55 5.62
CA ASP A 56 -12.37 -3.78 6.80
C ASP A 56 -12.66 -2.69 7.83
N ASN A 57 -12.78 -3.08 9.09
CA ASN A 57 -12.73 -2.12 10.17
C ASN A 57 -11.31 -1.61 10.31
N LEU A 58 -11.15 -0.29 10.30
CA LEU A 58 -9.88 0.38 10.55
C LEU A 58 -9.77 0.68 12.03
N GLU A 59 -8.78 0.09 12.72
CA GLU A 59 -8.52 0.39 14.12
C GLU A 59 -7.49 1.51 14.26
N LEU A 60 -7.84 2.54 15.03
CA LEU A 60 -6.99 3.68 15.36
C LEU A 60 -6.60 3.59 16.83
N HIS A 61 -5.30 3.61 17.10
CA HIS A 61 -4.76 3.71 18.46
C HIS A 61 -4.09 5.06 18.65
N PHE A 62 -4.60 5.86 19.59
CA PHE A 62 -4.03 7.11 20.02
C PHE A 62 -3.50 6.99 21.45
N THR A 63 -2.18 6.98 21.59
CA THR A 63 -1.47 6.84 22.85
C THR A 63 -0.80 8.15 23.24
N ILE A 64 -0.99 8.56 24.50
CA ILE A 64 -0.36 9.73 25.11
C ILE A 64 0.47 9.25 26.28
N SER A 65 1.79 9.32 26.17
CA SER A 65 2.73 8.79 27.17
C SER A 65 3.53 9.89 27.83
N ASN A 66 3.74 9.81 29.14
CA ASN A 66 4.65 10.68 29.87
C ASN A 66 6.03 10.00 29.98
N ALA A 67 6.97 10.41 29.14
CA ALA A 67 8.35 9.92 29.13
C ALA A 67 9.25 10.66 30.14
N GLY A 68 8.70 11.60 30.91
CA GLY A 68 9.40 12.33 31.96
C GLY A 68 9.39 11.62 33.30
N THR A 69 9.97 12.28 34.29
CA THR A 69 10.11 11.77 35.67
C THR A 69 9.12 12.41 36.65
N ALA A 70 8.28 13.34 36.19
CA ALA A 70 7.28 14.03 36.99
C ALA A 70 5.90 13.92 36.34
N ASP A 71 4.86 13.96 37.16
CA ASP A 71 3.47 13.89 36.71
C ASP A 71 3.10 15.11 35.85
N VAL A 72 2.34 14.87 34.78
CA VAL A 72 1.80 15.92 33.90
C VAL A 72 0.30 16.05 34.13
N LYS A 73 -0.20 17.28 34.23
CA LYS A 73 -1.62 17.57 34.45
C LYS A 73 -2.23 18.20 33.21
N PHE A 74 -3.38 17.70 32.79
CA PHE A 74 -4.13 18.16 31.63
C PHE A 74 -5.49 18.71 32.07
N GLU A 75 -5.79 19.94 31.68
CA GLU A 75 -7.12 20.52 31.92
C GLU A 75 -8.05 20.27 30.74
N PHE A 76 -9.28 19.85 31.02
CA PHE A 76 -10.31 19.61 30.01
C PHE A 76 -11.58 20.38 30.35
N ALA A 77 -12.31 20.81 29.32
CA ALA A 77 -13.62 21.45 29.51
C ALA A 77 -14.68 20.44 29.98
N ASN A 78 -14.61 19.22 29.46
CA ASN A 78 -15.52 18.13 29.74
C ASN A 78 -14.78 16.79 29.64
N SER A 79 -15.49 15.67 29.77
CA SER A 79 -14.94 14.32 29.73
C SER A 79 -14.59 13.82 28.32
N GLN A 80 -14.69 14.66 27.29
CA GLN A 80 -14.08 14.41 25.99
C GLN A 80 -12.58 14.68 26.15
N PHE A 81 -11.79 13.64 26.41
CA PHE A 81 -10.32 13.76 26.52
C PHE A 81 -9.60 13.66 25.18
N PHE A 82 -10.29 13.10 24.19
CA PHE A 82 -9.82 12.97 22.82
C PHE A 82 -10.99 13.08 21.83
N ASP A 83 -10.65 13.27 20.56
CA ASP A 83 -11.55 13.04 19.43
C ASP A 83 -10.81 12.36 18.28
N PHE A 84 -11.56 11.59 17.49
CA PHE A 84 -11.11 11.08 16.21
C PHE A 84 -11.98 11.67 15.12
N VAL A 85 -11.34 12.30 14.13
CA VAL A 85 -12.00 12.88 12.96
C VAL A 85 -11.39 12.26 11.71
N ILE A 86 -12.24 11.85 10.78
CA ILE A 86 -11.82 11.41 9.46
C ILE A 86 -12.22 12.49 8.47
N ARG A 87 -11.24 13.01 7.74
CA ARG A 87 -11.42 14.11 6.79
C ARG A 87 -11.05 13.67 5.39
N ASN A 88 -11.83 14.02 4.39
CA ASN A 88 -11.51 13.70 2.99
C ASN A 88 -10.51 14.71 2.39
N ALA A 89 -10.08 14.46 1.14
CA ALA A 89 -9.15 15.33 0.42
C ALA A 89 -9.66 16.78 0.19
N ASP A 90 -10.97 16.99 0.20
CA ASP A 90 -11.60 18.31 0.05
C ASP A 90 -11.69 19.09 1.37
N GLY A 91 -11.19 18.50 2.47
CA GLY A 91 -11.22 19.10 3.80
C GLY A 91 -12.53 18.90 4.55
N VAL A 92 -13.43 18.05 4.06
CA VAL A 92 -14.73 17.75 4.69
C VAL A 92 -14.58 16.61 5.69
N ASP A 93 -15.06 16.82 6.91
CA ASP A 93 -15.12 15.80 7.95
C ASP A 93 -16.23 14.80 7.63
N VAL A 94 -15.84 13.57 7.25
CA VAL A 94 -16.77 12.50 6.87
C VAL A 94 -17.17 11.64 8.05
N ALA A 95 -16.34 11.57 9.10
CA ALA A 95 -16.69 10.89 10.34
C ALA A 95 -16.03 11.59 11.54
N GLN A 96 -16.73 11.61 12.67
CA GLN A 96 -16.27 12.23 13.91
C GLN A 96 -16.79 11.42 15.09
N TRP A 97 -15.88 10.92 15.92
CA TRP A 97 -16.17 10.02 17.02
C TRP A 97 -17.06 10.67 18.08
N SER A 98 -16.86 11.96 18.36
CA SER A 98 -17.59 12.69 19.39
C SER A 98 -19.05 13.01 19.03
N LEU A 99 -19.45 12.91 17.75
CA LEU A 99 -20.79 13.26 17.33
C LEU A 99 -21.84 12.35 17.99
N GLY A 100 -22.87 12.96 18.60
CA GLY A 100 -23.94 12.24 19.30
C GLY A 100 -23.55 11.69 20.69
N ARG A 101 -22.33 11.92 21.17
CA ARG A 101 -21.89 11.51 22.52
C ARG A 101 -22.11 12.61 23.54
N ALA A 102 -22.48 12.20 24.76
CA ALA A 102 -22.59 13.11 25.90
C ALA A 102 -21.26 13.16 26.67
N PHE A 103 -20.87 14.36 27.11
CA PHE A 103 -19.67 14.59 27.91
C PHE A 103 -19.99 15.37 29.18
N LEU A 104 -19.41 14.95 30.30
CA LEU A 104 -19.64 15.57 31.60
C LEU A 104 -18.65 16.72 31.83
N PRO A 105 -19.06 17.85 32.45
CA PRO A 105 -18.15 18.94 32.77
C PRO A 105 -16.99 18.48 33.68
N MET A 106 -15.77 18.92 33.34
CA MET A 106 -14.57 18.61 34.13
C MET A 106 -14.12 19.84 34.92
N LYS A 107 -13.95 19.66 36.23
CA LYS A 107 -13.50 20.73 37.15
C LYS A 107 -12.05 20.58 37.58
N GLU A 108 -11.56 19.35 37.61
CA GLU A 108 -10.20 19.02 38.03
C GLU A 108 -9.36 18.54 36.84
N PRO A 109 -8.05 18.81 36.85
CA PRO A 109 -7.16 18.31 35.81
C PRO A 109 -6.99 16.79 35.90
N LEU A 110 -6.89 16.15 34.75
CA LEU A 110 -6.51 14.74 34.66
C LEU A 110 -4.99 14.62 34.77
N THR A 111 -4.51 13.73 35.65
CA THR A 111 -3.07 13.53 35.88
C THR A 111 -2.56 12.32 35.10
N LEU A 112 -1.51 12.51 34.31
CA LEU A 112 -0.72 11.45 33.68
C LEU A 112 0.59 11.28 34.44
N ALA A 113 0.66 10.23 35.25
CA ALA A 113 1.82 9.96 36.08
C ALA A 113 3.08 9.67 35.25
N ALA A 114 4.25 9.91 35.83
CA ALA A 114 5.54 9.61 35.19
C ALA A 114 5.61 8.14 34.73
N GLY A 115 6.01 7.91 33.47
CA GLY A 115 6.11 6.59 32.86
C GLY A 115 4.77 5.90 32.57
N LYS A 116 3.63 6.60 32.69
CA LYS A 116 2.30 6.08 32.34
C LYS A 116 1.80 6.62 31.01
N SER A 117 0.75 5.96 30.50
CA SER A 117 0.10 6.28 29.24
C SER A 117 -1.41 6.32 29.37
N PHE A 118 -2.05 7.18 28.56
CA PHE A 118 -3.45 7.03 28.20
C PHE A 118 -3.53 6.40 26.81
N ASP A 119 -4.38 5.40 26.66
CA ASP A 119 -4.58 4.67 25.42
C ASP A 119 -6.03 4.76 25.00
N TYR A 120 -6.25 5.36 23.83
CA TYR A 120 -7.56 5.53 23.23
C TYR A 120 -7.62 4.73 21.93
N VAL A 121 -8.61 3.85 21.83
CA VAL A 121 -8.79 3.00 20.65
C VAL A 121 -10.18 3.23 20.08
N THR A 122 -10.27 3.39 18.76
CA THR A 122 -11.55 3.39 18.05
C THR A 122 -11.47 2.55 16.79
N GLN A 123 -12.62 2.12 16.32
CA GLN A 123 -12.74 1.49 15.02
C GLN A 123 -13.58 2.37 14.09
N TRP A 124 -13.12 2.52 12.85
CA TRP A 124 -13.85 3.18 11.79
C TRP A 124 -14.21 2.16 10.71
N ARG A 125 -15.51 2.03 10.45
CA ARG A 125 -16.08 1.08 9.48
C ARG A 125 -15.96 1.57 8.02
N GLN A 126 -15.23 2.67 7.80
CA GLN A 126 -15.14 3.34 6.50
C GLN A 126 -16.50 3.83 5.98
N LEU A 127 -17.34 4.29 6.91
CA LEU A 127 -18.64 4.92 6.64
C LEU A 127 -18.56 6.41 6.99
N ASP A 128 -19.35 7.22 6.31
CA ASP A 128 -19.56 8.61 6.68
C ASP A 128 -20.57 8.74 7.85
N GLN A 129 -20.88 9.98 8.25
CA GLN A 129 -21.83 10.25 9.34
C GLN A 129 -23.28 9.82 9.06
N ASN A 130 -23.62 9.47 7.82
CA ASN A 130 -24.94 8.99 7.44
C ASN A 130 -24.95 7.45 7.27
N ASP A 131 -23.92 6.76 7.77
CA ASP A 131 -23.70 5.31 7.59
C ASP A 131 -23.53 4.88 6.11
N GLU A 132 -23.18 5.81 5.22
CA GLU A 132 -22.89 5.49 3.83
C GLU A 132 -21.41 5.17 3.64
N PRO A 133 -21.03 4.17 2.83
CA PRO A 133 -19.64 3.91 2.53
C PRO A 133 -18.96 5.14 1.93
N VAL A 134 -17.84 5.55 2.52
CA VAL A 134 -17.07 6.67 1.96
C VAL A 134 -16.54 6.31 0.57
N LEU A 135 -16.20 7.29 -0.26
CA LEU A 135 -15.67 7.04 -1.61
C LEU A 135 -14.20 6.59 -1.57
N PRO A 136 -13.67 5.99 -2.64
CA PRO A 136 -12.22 5.86 -2.80
C PRO A 136 -11.56 7.24 -2.82
N GLY A 137 -10.39 7.36 -2.20
CA GLY A 137 -9.71 8.64 -2.08
C GLY A 137 -8.72 8.70 -0.93
N ARG A 138 -8.13 9.88 -0.76
CA ARG A 138 -7.28 10.22 0.38
C ARG A 138 -8.16 10.68 1.54
N TYR A 139 -7.85 10.15 2.71
CA TYR A 139 -8.42 10.53 3.98
C TYR A 139 -7.31 10.91 4.97
N GLU A 140 -7.61 11.86 5.84
CA GLU A 140 -6.81 12.22 7.00
C GLU A 140 -7.49 11.65 8.23
N LEU A 141 -6.81 10.74 8.92
CA LEU A 141 -7.20 10.19 10.21
C LEU A 141 -6.59 11.11 11.27
N ILE A 142 -7.43 11.88 11.94
CA ILE A 142 -7.03 12.95 12.83
C ILE A 142 -7.37 12.53 14.25
N ALA A 143 -6.37 12.46 15.12
CA ALA A 143 -6.57 12.28 16.57
C ALA A 143 -6.22 13.57 17.29
N THR A 144 -7.10 14.05 18.16
CA THR A 144 -6.88 15.28 18.92
C THR A 144 -7.01 15.00 20.41
N GLN A 145 -6.02 15.36 21.22
CA GLN A 145 -6.20 15.55 22.66
C GLN A 145 -6.85 16.92 22.88
N THR A 146 -8.03 16.94 23.51
CA THR A 146 -8.96 18.09 23.58
C THR A 146 -8.76 18.95 24.84
N THR A 147 -7.50 19.17 25.23
CA THR A 147 -7.18 20.02 26.38
C THR A 147 -7.72 21.43 26.21
N LYS A 148 -8.09 22.10 27.32
CA LYS A 148 -8.55 23.50 27.31
C LYS A 148 -7.52 24.43 26.67
N GLN A 149 -6.25 24.19 27.00
CA GLN A 149 -5.13 24.95 26.49
C GLN A 149 -4.28 24.04 25.61
N ASP A 150 -3.91 24.55 24.43
CA ASP A 150 -3.05 23.88 23.46
C ASP A 150 -3.47 22.43 23.10
N PRO A 151 -4.68 22.22 22.52
CA PRO A 151 -5.06 20.93 21.96
C PRO A 151 -3.96 20.38 21.06
N THR A 152 -3.67 19.09 21.19
CA THR A 152 -2.62 18.45 20.40
C THR A 152 -3.23 17.50 19.40
N THR A 153 -2.96 17.76 18.12
CA THR A 153 -3.51 16.99 17.00
C THR A 153 -2.42 16.24 16.26
N LEU A 154 -2.72 14.99 15.91
CA LEU A 154 -1.91 14.13 15.05
C LEU A 154 -2.74 13.75 13.84
N THR A 155 -2.11 13.70 12.68
CA THR A 155 -2.75 13.33 11.42
C THR A 155 -2.00 12.16 10.79
N LEU A 156 -2.74 11.14 10.38
CA LEU A 156 -2.28 10.05 9.53
C LEU A 156 -3.01 10.07 8.20
N ALA A 157 -2.30 9.85 7.11
CA ALA A 157 -2.93 9.70 5.81
C ALA A 157 -3.39 8.25 5.59
N LEU A 158 -4.59 8.07 5.06
CA LEU A 158 -5.13 6.81 4.59
C LEU A 158 -5.54 6.96 3.13
N TYR A 159 -5.21 5.96 2.33
CA TYR A 159 -5.64 5.88 0.95
C TYR A 159 -6.55 4.67 0.75
N ARG A 160 -7.76 4.95 0.26
CA ARG A 160 -8.74 3.94 -0.12
C ARG A 160 -8.75 3.81 -1.64
N GLY A 161 -8.35 2.65 -2.15
CA GLY A 161 -8.23 2.38 -3.59
C GLY A 161 -6.80 2.53 -4.12
N VAL A 162 -6.38 1.59 -4.98
CA VAL A 162 -5.07 1.60 -5.65
C VAL A 162 -5.10 2.50 -6.90
N LEU A 163 -6.23 2.53 -7.60
CA LEU A 163 -6.50 3.47 -8.69
C LEU A 163 -7.33 4.64 -8.17
N PRO A 164 -6.79 5.86 -8.05
CA PRO A 164 -7.64 7.04 -7.85
C PRO A 164 -8.54 7.25 -9.07
N ALA A 165 -9.75 7.76 -8.82
CA ALA A 165 -10.46 8.52 -9.83
C ALA A 165 -9.59 9.70 -10.29
N TYR A 166 -9.74 10.13 -11.54
CA TYR A 166 -9.22 11.44 -11.93
C TYR A 166 -9.85 12.53 -11.04
N SER A 167 -9.18 13.68 -10.91
CA SER A 167 -9.65 14.80 -10.05
C SER A 167 -11.04 15.34 -10.42
N ASP A 168 -11.56 14.98 -11.60
CA ASP A 168 -12.90 15.30 -12.08
C ASP A 168 -13.96 14.23 -11.71
N ASN A 169 -13.60 13.21 -10.92
CA ASN A 169 -14.42 12.06 -10.54
C ASN A 169 -14.80 11.15 -11.72
N THR A 170 -13.87 10.92 -12.65
CA THR A 170 -14.01 9.95 -13.76
C THR A 170 -13.05 8.77 -13.60
N PHE A 171 -13.41 7.60 -14.16
CA PHE A 171 -12.55 6.41 -14.23
C PHE A 171 -11.78 6.31 -15.56
N ARG A 172 -12.37 6.82 -16.65
CA ARG A 172 -11.88 6.84 -18.03
C ARG A 172 -11.54 5.45 -18.59
N PRO A 173 -12.52 4.51 -18.67
CA PRO A 173 -12.27 3.11 -19.03
C PRO A 173 -11.74 2.88 -20.46
N LYS A 174 -11.84 3.90 -21.33
CA LYS A 174 -11.42 3.84 -22.74
C LYS A 174 -10.15 4.65 -23.02
N ALA A 175 -9.60 5.34 -22.03
CA ALA A 175 -8.39 6.14 -22.19
C ALA A 175 -7.14 5.26 -22.11
N ASP A 176 -6.11 5.62 -22.89
CA ASP A 176 -4.80 4.99 -22.75
C ASP A 176 -4.20 5.37 -21.39
N LEU A 177 -3.53 4.39 -20.76
CA LEU A 177 -2.79 4.62 -19.53
C LEU A 177 -1.50 5.39 -19.86
N THR A 178 -1.32 6.58 -19.27
CA THR A 178 -0.08 7.34 -19.44
C THR A 178 1.03 6.84 -18.50
N ARG A 179 2.29 7.20 -18.76
CA ARG A 179 3.42 6.87 -17.88
C ARG A 179 3.26 7.48 -16.48
N ILE A 180 2.70 8.70 -16.38
CA ILE A 180 2.44 9.31 -15.07
C ILE A 180 1.30 8.61 -14.32
N ASP A 181 0.26 8.16 -15.03
CA ASP A 181 -0.81 7.37 -14.42
C ASP A 181 -0.24 6.06 -13.90
N LEU A 182 0.52 5.32 -14.71
CA LEU A 182 1.17 4.07 -14.31
C LEU A 182 2.09 4.24 -13.09
N ALA A 183 2.89 5.32 -13.04
CA ALA A 183 3.69 5.65 -11.85
C ALA A 183 2.81 5.81 -10.61
N ALA A 184 1.73 6.58 -10.71
CA ALA A 184 0.82 6.83 -9.60
C ALA A 184 0.16 5.54 -9.11
N VAL A 185 -0.27 4.65 -10.01
CA VAL A 185 -0.85 3.35 -9.64
C VAL A 185 0.17 2.50 -8.89
N MET A 186 1.39 2.37 -9.42
CA MET A 186 2.39 1.44 -8.87
C MET A 186 2.96 1.92 -7.54
N VAL A 187 3.23 3.22 -7.40
CA VAL A 187 3.65 3.83 -6.12
C VAL A 187 2.57 3.64 -5.05
N ARG A 188 1.28 3.74 -5.41
CA ARG A 188 0.16 3.46 -4.50
C ARG A 188 -0.05 1.97 -4.24
N ALA A 189 0.22 1.10 -5.22
CA ALA A 189 0.17 -0.34 -5.02
C ALA A 189 1.22 -0.81 -4.00
N MET A 190 2.38 -0.14 -3.95
CA MET A 190 3.38 -0.30 -2.88
C MET A 190 3.02 0.47 -1.60
N GLY A 191 1.96 1.27 -1.67
CA GLY A 191 1.45 2.24 -0.71
C GLY A 191 2.49 3.17 -0.11
N LEU A 192 3.20 3.82 -1.03
CA LEU A 192 4.05 4.97 -0.77
C LEU A 192 3.26 6.26 -1.07
N GLY A 193 1.98 6.30 -0.69
CA GLY A 193 0.97 7.24 -1.19
C GLY A 193 1.25 8.72 -0.95
N GLU A 194 2.00 9.07 0.10
CA GLU A 194 2.51 10.43 0.32
C GLU A 194 4.01 10.47 0.11
N VAL A 195 4.40 11.16 -0.96
CA VAL A 195 5.78 11.52 -1.20
C VAL A 195 5.88 13.03 -1.13
N PRO A 196 6.75 13.60 -0.28
CA PRO A 196 6.99 15.03 -0.28
C PRO A 196 7.18 15.53 -1.70
N SER A 197 6.56 16.67 -2.04
CA SER A 197 6.66 17.25 -3.40
C SER A 197 8.09 17.74 -3.62
N ARG A 198 8.96 16.81 -4.01
CA ARG A 198 10.32 17.06 -4.45
C ARG A 198 10.34 16.91 -5.96
N PRO A 199 10.86 17.88 -6.70
CA PRO A 199 11.01 17.75 -8.14
C PRO A 199 11.88 16.52 -8.46
N PRO A 200 11.41 15.59 -9.32
CA PRO A 200 12.25 14.52 -9.81
C PRO A 200 13.41 15.09 -10.62
N ALA A 201 14.56 14.40 -10.60
CA ALA A 201 15.74 14.80 -11.35
C ALA A 201 15.63 14.41 -12.84
N VAL A 202 14.62 14.98 -13.52
CA VAL A 202 14.31 14.75 -14.94
C VAL A 202 14.19 16.08 -15.69
N SER A 203 14.55 16.08 -16.97
CA SER A 203 14.62 17.29 -17.81
C SER A 203 13.26 17.93 -18.06
N ASP A 204 12.18 17.16 -17.99
CA ASP A 204 10.79 17.53 -18.24
C ASP A 204 9.95 17.62 -16.95
N ALA A 205 10.58 17.85 -15.79
CA ALA A 205 9.89 17.94 -14.51
C ALA A 205 8.79 19.03 -14.46
N ALA A 206 8.86 20.02 -15.35
CA ALA A 206 7.86 21.07 -15.51
C ALA A 206 6.53 20.54 -16.08
N GLU A 207 6.56 19.46 -16.88
CA GLU A 207 5.37 18.82 -17.45
C GLU A 207 4.63 17.95 -16.42
N ILE A 208 5.23 17.70 -15.26
CA ILE A 208 4.65 16.91 -14.18
C ILE A 208 3.83 17.84 -13.27
N PRO A 209 2.52 17.57 -13.07
CA PRO A 209 1.69 18.31 -12.11
C PRO A 209 2.34 18.33 -10.73
N ALA A 210 2.30 19.48 -10.04
CA ALA A 210 2.99 19.67 -8.76
C ALA A 210 2.62 18.63 -7.70
N ALA A 211 1.36 18.19 -7.68
CA ALA A 211 0.84 17.15 -6.79
C ALA A 211 1.44 15.76 -7.04
N LEU A 212 1.95 15.49 -8.26
CA LEU A 212 2.48 14.19 -8.67
C LEU A 212 4.02 14.16 -8.75
N ARG A 213 4.71 15.28 -8.53
CA ARG A 213 6.18 15.34 -8.61
C ARG A 213 6.86 14.39 -7.63
N GLY A 214 6.41 14.38 -6.38
CA GLY A 214 6.91 13.42 -5.39
C GLY A 214 6.67 11.98 -5.83
N THR A 215 5.44 11.69 -6.31
CA THR A 215 5.06 10.36 -6.82
C THR A 215 6.00 9.89 -7.93
N VAL A 216 6.27 10.75 -8.93
CA VAL A 216 7.19 10.42 -10.02
C VAL A 216 8.63 10.25 -9.50
N GLY A 217 9.06 11.09 -8.56
CA GLY A 217 10.37 10.95 -7.91
C GLY A 217 10.56 9.58 -7.26
N VAL A 218 9.59 9.11 -6.49
CA VAL A 218 9.63 7.77 -5.89
C VAL A 218 9.52 6.66 -6.92
N ALA A 219 8.70 6.82 -7.96
CA ALA A 219 8.62 5.84 -9.04
C ALA A 219 9.98 5.62 -9.71
N ILE A 220 10.74 6.70 -9.92
CA ILE A 220 12.11 6.65 -10.45
C ILE A 220 13.06 6.02 -9.44
N GLU A 221 13.01 6.45 -8.17
CA GLU A 221 13.89 5.94 -7.10
C GLU A 221 13.71 4.43 -6.88
N LYS A 222 12.47 3.94 -6.93
CA LYS A 222 12.12 2.52 -6.80
C LYS A 222 12.31 1.74 -8.10
N GLY A 223 12.74 2.40 -9.19
CA GLY A 223 12.95 1.78 -10.49
C GLY A 223 11.68 1.26 -11.16
N LEU A 224 10.50 1.75 -10.78
CA LEU A 224 9.21 1.33 -11.32
C LEU A 224 9.07 1.72 -12.80
N LEU A 225 9.61 2.88 -13.16
CA LEU A 225 9.65 3.37 -14.54
C LEU A 225 11.01 4.02 -14.80
N PRO A 226 11.67 3.70 -15.92
CA PRO A 226 12.99 4.25 -16.22
C PRO A 226 12.92 5.71 -16.67
N VAL A 227 13.89 6.52 -16.25
CA VAL A 227 14.19 7.79 -16.94
C VAL A 227 14.81 7.45 -18.29
N LEU A 228 14.36 8.12 -19.35
CA LEU A 228 14.82 7.85 -20.71
C LEU A 228 16.25 8.38 -20.94
N PRO A 229 16.95 7.92 -22.00
CA PRO A 229 18.34 8.35 -22.28
C PRO A 229 18.53 9.86 -22.42
N ASP A 230 17.48 10.60 -22.83
CA ASP A 230 17.45 12.06 -22.93
C ASP A 230 17.20 12.78 -21.59
N ARG A 231 17.23 12.02 -20.48
CA ARG A 231 16.95 12.45 -19.11
C ARG A 231 15.49 12.85 -18.85
N SER A 232 14.55 12.50 -19.73
CA SER A 232 13.12 12.79 -19.58
C SER A 232 12.32 11.63 -18.96
N PHE A 233 11.19 11.95 -18.34
CA PHE A 233 10.20 10.97 -17.86
C PHE A 233 9.03 10.75 -18.86
N ARG A 234 8.70 11.78 -19.64
CA ARG A 234 7.58 11.87 -20.59
C ARG A 234 6.23 11.52 -19.96
N PRO A 235 5.73 12.36 -19.03
CA PRO A 235 4.56 12.03 -18.19
C PRO A 235 3.29 11.72 -19.01
N ALA A 236 3.05 12.46 -20.09
CA ALA A 236 1.87 12.31 -20.94
C ALA A 236 1.98 11.20 -22.00
N GLN A 237 3.15 10.56 -22.14
CA GLN A 237 3.32 9.47 -23.10
C GLN A 237 2.50 8.25 -22.66
N ALA A 238 1.87 7.55 -23.61
CA ALA A 238 1.22 6.26 -23.33
C ALA A 238 2.25 5.24 -22.83
N ALA A 239 1.90 4.53 -21.75
CA ALA A 239 2.70 3.44 -21.24
C ALA A 239 2.61 2.22 -22.17
N THR A 240 3.75 1.63 -22.50
CA THR A 240 3.78 0.40 -23.30
C THR A 240 3.44 -0.82 -22.44
N ARG A 241 3.08 -1.93 -23.07
CA ARG A 241 2.92 -3.22 -22.36
C ARG A 241 4.18 -3.64 -21.61
N ALA A 242 5.36 -3.27 -22.11
CA ALA A 242 6.64 -3.54 -21.46
C ALA A 242 6.81 -2.68 -20.20
N ASP A 243 6.43 -1.39 -20.23
CA ASP A 243 6.45 -0.52 -19.06
C ASP A 243 5.55 -1.07 -17.94
N VAL A 244 4.34 -1.52 -18.31
CA VAL A 244 3.41 -2.12 -17.35
C VAL A 244 3.98 -3.40 -16.73
N ALA A 245 4.52 -4.30 -17.55
CA ALA A 245 5.10 -5.55 -17.07
C ALA A 245 6.30 -5.32 -16.14
N TRP A 246 7.19 -4.41 -16.52
CA TRP A 246 8.35 -4.03 -15.70
C TRP A 246 7.93 -3.40 -14.37
N ALA A 247 7.01 -2.43 -14.39
CA ALA A 247 6.57 -1.77 -13.17
C ALA A 247 5.87 -2.75 -12.23
N LEU A 248 5.05 -3.66 -12.78
CA LEU A 248 4.39 -4.71 -12.01
C LEU A 248 5.42 -5.69 -11.41
N ASP A 249 6.44 -6.10 -12.15
CA ASP A 249 7.54 -6.93 -11.64
C ASP A 249 8.20 -6.28 -10.42
N LYS A 250 8.53 -4.99 -10.50
CA LYS A 250 9.11 -4.26 -9.36
C LYS A 250 8.19 -4.15 -8.16
N VAL A 251 6.89 -3.97 -8.39
CA VAL A 251 5.90 -3.98 -7.29
C VAL A 251 5.83 -5.37 -6.65
N MET A 252 5.75 -6.44 -7.44
CA MET A 252 5.66 -7.81 -6.94
C MET A 252 6.92 -8.22 -6.17
N ASP A 253 8.09 -7.84 -6.66
CA ASP A 253 9.37 -8.05 -5.98
C ASP A 253 9.44 -7.28 -4.66
N SER A 254 9.11 -5.98 -4.67
CA SER A 254 9.11 -5.15 -3.46
C SER A 254 8.09 -5.59 -2.41
N LEU A 255 6.97 -6.21 -2.83
CA LEU A 255 5.97 -6.77 -1.94
C LEU A 255 6.32 -8.19 -1.47
N GLY A 256 7.46 -8.75 -1.90
CA GLY A 256 7.87 -10.11 -1.59
C GLY A 256 6.91 -11.17 -2.13
N ARG A 257 6.21 -10.87 -3.23
CA ARG A 257 5.20 -11.75 -3.84
C ARG A 257 5.80 -12.78 -4.80
N TYR A 258 7.07 -12.61 -5.18
CA TYR A 258 7.81 -13.67 -5.84
C TYR A 258 8.42 -14.61 -4.82
N ASP A 259 8.02 -15.88 -4.88
CA ASP A 259 8.64 -16.94 -4.10
C ASP A 259 9.73 -17.63 -4.95
N PHE A 260 10.78 -16.85 -5.25
CA PHE A 260 11.98 -17.38 -5.89
C PHE A 260 12.75 -18.25 -4.89
N SER A 261 13.15 -19.42 -5.36
CA SER A 261 14.00 -20.32 -4.60
C SER A 261 15.21 -20.71 -5.43
N LYS A 262 16.29 -21.04 -4.72
CA LYS A 262 17.53 -21.52 -5.31
C LYS A 262 17.86 -22.90 -4.77
N GLY A 263 18.47 -23.71 -5.60
CA GLY A 263 18.96 -25.01 -5.19
C GLY A 263 19.60 -25.75 -6.34
N MET A 264 20.04 -26.97 -6.07
CA MET A 264 20.65 -27.83 -7.08
C MET A 264 19.64 -28.87 -7.54
N LEU A 265 19.46 -28.99 -8.85
CA LEU A 265 18.62 -30.03 -9.42
C LEU A 265 19.20 -31.41 -9.06
N LYS A 266 18.37 -32.30 -8.51
CA LYS A 266 18.75 -33.69 -8.23
C LYS A 266 18.08 -34.68 -9.15
N ASP A 267 16.82 -34.43 -9.48
CA ASP A 267 16.03 -35.28 -10.37
C ASP A 267 14.93 -34.46 -11.02
N ILE A 268 14.55 -34.81 -12.23
CA ILE A 268 13.37 -34.26 -12.90
C ILE A 268 12.64 -35.38 -13.63
N ARG A 269 11.33 -35.50 -13.35
CA ARG A 269 10.45 -36.51 -13.91
C ARG A 269 9.37 -35.80 -14.72
N VAL A 270 9.62 -35.68 -16.02
CA VAL A 270 8.65 -35.13 -16.96
C VAL A 270 7.50 -36.12 -17.12
N GLY A 271 6.28 -35.68 -16.81
CA GLY A 271 5.12 -36.58 -16.74
C GLY A 271 3.84 -35.85 -16.36
N THR A 272 2.83 -36.59 -15.89
CA THR A 272 1.57 -36.02 -15.40
C THR A 272 1.34 -36.46 -13.95
N PRO A 273 1.71 -35.65 -12.94
CA PRO A 273 2.34 -34.33 -13.03
C PRO A 273 3.85 -34.39 -13.31
N THR A 274 4.41 -33.31 -13.84
CA THR A 274 5.87 -33.14 -13.87
C THR A 274 6.37 -32.78 -12.48
N LEU A 275 7.39 -33.51 -12.02
CA LEU A 275 7.99 -33.33 -10.70
C LEU A 275 9.48 -33.02 -10.82
N MET A 276 9.95 -32.10 -10.00
CA MET A 276 11.35 -31.68 -9.91
C MET A 276 11.82 -31.82 -8.47
N VAL A 277 12.96 -32.47 -8.25
CA VAL A 277 13.58 -32.62 -6.93
C VAL A 277 14.78 -31.67 -6.84
N VAL A 278 14.76 -30.79 -5.86
CA VAL A 278 15.80 -29.78 -5.65
C VAL A 278 16.42 -29.96 -4.26
N GLU A 279 17.75 -29.97 -4.20
CA GLU A 279 18.50 -29.84 -2.94
C GLU A 279 18.69 -28.36 -2.60
N GLU A 280 18.16 -27.95 -1.45
CA GLU A 280 18.30 -26.61 -0.91
C GLU A 280 19.67 -26.42 -0.22
N LEU A 281 20.00 -25.18 0.16
CA LEU A 281 21.28 -24.83 0.79
C LEU A 281 21.55 -25.59 2.09
N ASN A 282 20.50 -25.92 2.86
CA ASN A 282 20.58 -26.70 4.10
C ASN A 282 20.67 -28.22 3.86
N LYS A 283 20.90 -28.66 2.62
CA LYS A 283 20.93 -30.08 2.19
C LYS A 283 19.59 -30.81 2.27
N ALA A 284 18.50 -30.15 2.63
CA ALA A 284 17.17 -30.73 2.50
C ALA A 284 16.82 -30.90 1.02
N GLN A 285 16.18 -32.01 0.68
CA GLN A 285 15.62 -32.22 -0.65
C GLN A 285 14.12 -31.97 -0.60
N ARG A 286 13.62 -31.18 -1.54
CA ARG A 286 12.18 -30.95 -1.72
C ARG A 286 11.77 -31.30 -3.13
N THR A 287 10.55 -31.84 -3.24
CA THR A 287 9.93 -32.15 -4.53
C THR A 287 8.90 -31.07 -4.83
N PHE A 288 9.02 -30.47 -6.00
CA PHE A 288 8.12 -29.46 -6.52
C PHE A 288 7.38 -30.00 -7.72
N ARG A 289 6.11 -29.62 -7.86
CA ARG A 289 5.38 -29.80 -9.11
C ARG A 289 5.76 -28.66 -10.06
N VAL A 290 5.97 -28.97 -11.33
CA VAL A 290 6.18 -27.95 -12.37
C VAL A 290 4.82 -27.62 -13.01
N ALA A 291 4.50 -26.33 -13.10
CA ALA A 291 3.26 -25.84 -13.71
C ALA A 291 3.21 -26.23 -15.20
N ARG A 292 2.01 -26.46 -15.74
CA ARG A 292 1.84 -26.80 -17.16
C ARG A 292 2.31 -25.68 -18.09
N ALA A 293 1.99 -24.43 -17.74
CA ALA A 293 2.57 -23.25 -18.35
C ALA A 293 3.84 -22.91 -17.56
N ASN A 294 5.00 -23.16 -18.15
CA ASN A 294 6.29 -22.83 -17.56
C ASN A 294 7.23 -22.26 -18.62
N ALA A 295 8.21 -21.48 -18.16
CA ALA A 295 9.33 -21.04 -18.97
C ALA A 295 10.63 -21.63 -18.38
N VAL A 296 11.46 -22.19 -19.25
CA VAL A 296 12.69 -22.88 -18.87
C VAL A 296 13.85 -22.35 -19.69
N TYR A 297 14.93 -22.02 -19.00
CA TYR A 297 16.19 -21.60 -19.58
C TYR A 297 17.31 -22.44 -19.01
N ARG A 298 18.27 -22.82 -19.85
CA ARG A 298 19.54 -23.43 -19.43
C ARG A 298 20.69 -22.65 -20.07
N ASN A 299 21.65 -22.21 -19.27
CA ASN A 299 22.82 -21.42 -19.72
C ASN A 299 22.43 -20.20 -20.59
N ASN A 300 21.43 -19.43 -20.14
CA ASN A 300 20.87 -18.25 -20.81
C ASN A 300 20.23 -18.51 -22.19
N THR A 301 19.88 -19.75 -22.50
CA THR A 301 19.16 -20.11 -23.72
C THR A 301 17.83 -20.79 -23.38
N VAL A 302 16.80 -20.56 -24.21
CA VAL A 302 15.50 -21.24 -24.05
C VAL A 302 15.73 -22.76 -24.14
N ALA A 303 15.14 -23.51 -23.21
CA ALA A 303 15.31 -24.95 -23.10
C ALA A 303 13.97 -25.64 -22.79
N ASP A 304 13.92 -26.96 -22.96
CA ASP A 304 12.83 -27.80 -22.47
C ASP A 304 13.16 -28.37 -21.07
N LEU A 305 12.14 -28.79 -20.32
CA LEU A 305 12.32 -29.45 -19.01
C LEU A 305 13.20 -30.71 -19.08
N LYS A 306 13.18 -31.42 -20.22
CA LYS A 306 14.00 -32.62 -20.45
C LYS A 306 15.50 -32.30 -20.63
N ASP A 307 15.83 -31.05 -20.91
CA ASP A 307 17.21 -30.60 -21.16
C ASP A 307 17.93 -30.23 -19.86
N LEU A 308 17.19 -30.13 -18.75
CA LEU A 308 17.74 -29.91 -17.41
C LEU A 308 18.48 -31.16 -16.92
N GLN A 309 19.63 -30.97 -16.28
CA GLN A 309 20.48 -32.06 -15.83
C GLN A 309 20.65 -32.05 -14.31
N PRO A 310 20.61 -33.22 -13.64
CA PRO A 310 21.05 -33.33 -12.25
C PRO A 310 22.43 -32.69 -12.06
N GLY A 311 22.53 -31.80 -11.08
CA GLY A 311 23.72 -30.97 -10.84
C GLY A 311 23.60 -29.54 -11.36
N ASP A 312 22.60 -29.22 -12.19
CA ASP A 312 22.32 -27.84 -12.58
C ASP A 312 21.96 -26.99 -11.35
N ALA A 313 22.56 -25.81 -11.25
CA ALA A 313 22.18 -24.80 -10.27
C ALA A 313 20.93 -24.09 -10.77
N LEU A 314 19.87 -24.08 -9.96
CA LEU A 314 18.57 -23.53 -10.32
C LEU A 314 18.29 -22.21 -9.58
N LEU A 315 17.69 -21.27 -10.31
CA LEU A 315 16.80 -20.24 -9.79
C LEU A 315 15.41 -20.54 -10.34
N PHE A 316 14.40 -20.64 -9.48
CA PHE A 316 13.06 -21.01 -9.93
C PHE A 316 11.96 -20.28 -9.16
N LEU A 317 10.86 -19.96 -9.85
CA LEU A 317 9.72 -19.25 -9.28
C LEU A 317 8.60 -20.23 -8.93
N LYS A 318 8.17 -20.22 -7.67
CA LYS A 318 6.94 -20.90 -7.23
C LYS A 318 5.75 -19.95 -7.36
N VAL A 319 4.62 -20.49 -7.81
CA VAL A 319 3.38 -19.74 -8.06
C VAL A 319 2.19 -20.51 -7.50
N GLY A 320 1.22 -19.76 -6.97
CA GLY A 320 0.00 -20.30 -6.37
C GLY A 320 0.22 -20.92 -4.99
N ASP A 321 -0.88 -21.24 -4.30
CA ASP A 321 -0.85 -21.69 -2.90
C ASP A 321 -0.19 -23.07 -2.71
N VAL A 322 -0.12 -23.86 -3.80
CA VAL A 322 0.50 -25.20 -3.81
C VAL A 322 2.00 -25.11 -4.15
N GLY A 323 2.50 -23.94 -4.56
CA GLY A 323 3.91 -23.71 -4.88
C GLY A 323 4.39 -24.35 -6.18
N ASP A 324 3.56 -24.34 -7.23
CA ASP A 324 3.93 -24.89 -8.53
C ASP A 324 5.04 -24.07 -9.18
N VAL A 325 6.02 -24.73 -9.78
CA VAL A 325 7.14 -24.05 -10.42
C VAL A 325 6.77 -23.62 -11.83
N ALA A 326 6.70 -22.31 -12.07
CA ALA A 326 6.33 -21.73 -13.37
C ALA A 326 7.51 -21.13 -14.14
N TYR A 327 8.66 -20.98 -13.49
CA TYR A 327 9.88 -20.46 -14.10
C TYR A 327 11.10 -21.22 -13.60
N ILE A 328 12.02 -21.58 -14.49
CA ILE A 328 13.29 -22.22 -14.15
C ILE A 328 14.42 -21.62 -14.99
N GLU A 329 15.43 -21.08 -14.31
CA GLU A 329 16.75 -20.80 -14.86
C GLU A 329 17.74 -21.82 -14.31
N ALA A 330 18.37 -22.58 -15.21
CA ALA A 330 19.39 -23.56 -14.90
C ALA A 330 20.76 -23.11 -15.39
N THR A 331 21.78 -23.26 -14.56
CA THR A 331 23.18 -23.07 -14.91
C THR A 331 23.93 -24.36 -14.65
N GLY A 332 24.51 -24.93 -15.70
CA GLY A 332 25.18 -26.22 -15.65
C GLY A 332 26.39 -26.26 -16.55
N LYS A 333 27.27 -27.25 -16.31
CA LYS A 333 28.34 -27.59 -17.25
C LYS A 333 27.78 -28.24 -18.52
#